data_AF-A0A8T6V6P2-F1
#
_entry.id   AF-A0A8T6V6P2-F1
#
_cell.length_a   1.000
_cell.length_b   1.000
_cell.length_c   1.000
_cell.angle_alpha   90.00
_cell.angle_beta   90.00
_cell.angle_gamma   90.00
#
_symmetry.space_group_name_H-M   'P 1'
#
loop_
_entity.id
_entity.type
_entity.pdbx_description
1 polymer ?
#
loop_
_entity_poly.entity_id
_entity_poly.type
_entity_poly.pdbx_seq_one_letter_code
_entity_poly.pdbx_strand_id
1 'polypeptide(L)' 'PVADILAKSSSLKGIDIGGEMIPKAIDELPIIAVASCFAEGTTNIKDAAELRVKETDRIESTVSELKKM' A
#
# COMPACT_ATOMS: atom_id res chain seq x y z
N PRO A 1 18.85 -13.07 1.78
CA PRO A 1 18.29 -14.23 2.52
C PRO A 1 17.12 -14.80 1.73
N VAL A 2 16.80 -16.08 1.88
CA VAL A 2 15.67 -16.73 1.20
C VAL A 2 14.82 -17.47 2.23
N ALA A 3 13.51 -17.52 2.01
CA ALA A 3 12.53 -18.18 2.88
C ALA A 3 11.25 -18.52 2.09
N ASP A 4 10.49 -19.48 2.59
CA ASP A 4 9.16 -19.81 2.08
C ASP A 4 8.09 -18.93 2.77
N ILE A 5 7.13 -18.43 1.99
CA ILE A 5 6.00 -17.63 2.50
C ILE A 5 4.70 -18.42 2.32
N LEU A 6 4.00 -18.69 3.42
CA LEU A 6 2.66 -19.28 3.42
C LEU A 6 1.63 -18.21 3.79
N ALA A 7 0.77 -17.83 2.83
CA ALA A 7 -0.33 -16.90 3.05
C ALA A 7 -1.68 -17.63 3.21
N LYS A 8 -2.56 -17.13 4.08
CA LYS A 8 -3.93 -17.63 4.29
C LYS A 8 -4.90 -16.46 4.41
N SER A 9 -6.17 -16.69 4.04
CA SER A 9 -7.25 -15.72 4.21
C SER A 9 -7.33 -15.23 5.66
N SER A 10 -7.46 -13.92 5.84
CA SER A 10 -7.40 -13.25 7.14
C SER A 10 -8.28 -12.00 7.15
N SER A 11 -8.86 -11.67 8.31
CA SER A 11 -9.47 -10.35 8.52
C SER A 11 -8.39 -9.31 8.78
N LEU A 12 -8.35 -8.26 7.97
CA LEU A 12 -7.35 -7.20 8.06
C LEU A 12 -7.86 -6.03 8.91
N LYS A 13 -6.95 -5.29 9.53
CA LYS A 13 -7.23 -4.04 10.25
C LYS A 13 -6.41 -2.91 9.66
N GLY A 14 -6.98 -1.72 9.63
CA GLY A 14 -6.29 -0.51 9.20
C GLY A 14 -5.08 -0.20 10.08
N ILE A 15 -4.00 0.26 9.44
CA ILE A 15 -2.74 0.60 10.10
C ILE A 15 -2.19 1.94 9.61
N ASP A 16 -1.29 2.54 10.39
CA ASP A 16 -0.51 3.70 9.95
C ASP A 16 0.83 3.23 9.35
N ILE A 17 1.11 3.65 8.12
CA ILE A 17 2.34 3.37 7.39
C ILE A 17 3.01 4.71 7.06
N GLY A 18 4.23 4.91 7.56
CA GLY A 18 4.99 6.15 7.38
C GLY A 18 6.46 6.01 7.78
N GLY A 19 7.21 7.11 7.68
CA GLY A 19 8.62 7.16 8.09
C GLY A 19 9.50 6.09 7.42
N GLU A 20 10.28 5.38 8.22
CA GLU A 20 11.26 4.39 7.73
C GLU A 20 10.65 3.16 7.04
N MET A 21 9.34 2.93 7.17
CA MET A 21 8.67 1.84 6.46
C MET A 21 8.50 2.17 4.98
N ILE A 22 8.38 3.45 4.62
CA ILE A 22 8.04 3.86 3.25
C ILE A 22 9.10 3.45 2.24
N PRO A 23 10.40 3.72 2.43
CA PRO A 23 11.42 3.29 1.47
C PRO A 23 11.50 1.76 1.33
N LYS A 24 11.09 1.01 2.36
CA LYS A 24 11.15 -0.47 2.39
C LYS A 24 9.96 -1.13 1.70
N ALA A 25 8.86 -0.40 1.51
CA ALA A 25 7.59 -0.90 0.97
C ALA A 25 7.08 -0.06 -0.21
N ILE A 26 7.96 0.76 -0.80
CA ILE A 26 7.56 1.81 -1.74
C ILE A 26 6.88 1.24 -2.99
N ASP A 27 7.38 0.13 -3.50
CA ASP A 27 6.84 -0.53 -4.69
C ASP A 27 5.60 -1.36 -4.37
N GLU A 28 5.37 -1.71 -3.10
CA GLU A 28 4.24 -2.49 -2.62
C GLU A 28 3.03 -1.63 -2.21
N LEU A 29 3.17 -0.31 -2.09
CA LEU A 29 2.06 0.56 -1.68
C LEU A 29 0.79 0.42 -2.55
N PRO A 30 0.85 0.22 -3.89
CA PRO A 30 -0.35 0.00 -4.70
C PRO A 30 -1.14 -1.25 -4.27
N ILE A 31 -0.46 -2.38 -4.02
CA ILE A 31 -1.15 -3.61 -3.59
C ILE A 31 -1.59 -3.53 -2.12
N ILE A 32 -0.84 -2.81 -1.28
CA ILE A 32 -1.28 -2.50 0.09
C ILE A 32 -2.57 -1.68 0.07
N ALA A 33 -2.69 -0.67 -0.81
CA ALA A 33 -3.90 0.13 -0.94
C ALA A 33 -5.13 -0.72 -1.32
N VAL A 34 -4.97 -1.68 -2.23
CA VAL A 34 -6.01 -2.66 -2.55
C VAL A 34 -6.41 -3.48 -1.32
N ALA A 35 -5.44 -4.02 -0.58
CA ALA A 35 -5.72 -4.79 0.63
C ALA A 35 -6.43 -3.95 1.71
N SER A 36 -6.05 -2.67 1.84
CA SER A 36 -6.65 -1.71 2.76
C SER A 36 -8.12 -1.41 2.47
N CYS A 37 -8.58 -1.54 1.22
CA CYS A 37 -10.01 -1.42 0.88
C CYS A 37 -10.89 -2.48 1.57
N PHE A 38 -10.30 -3.60 1.99
CA PHE A 38 -10.99 -4.71 2.67
C PHE A 38 -10.65 -4.81 4.16
N ALA A 39 -9.88 -3.86 4.70
CA ALA A 39 -9.49 -3.85 6.11
C ALA A 39 -10.55 -3.15 6.98
N GLU A 40 -10.72 -3.63 8.21
CA GLU A 40 -11.55 -2.96 9.20
C GLU A 40 -10.84 -1.69 9.69
N GLY A 41 -11.50 -0.54 9.54
CA GLY A 41 -10.94 0.77 9.90
C GLY A 41 -10.18 1.43 8.75
N THR A 42 -9.33 2.41 9.08
CA THR A 42 -8.62 3.23 8.09
C THR A 42 -7.14 2.88 8.06
N THR A 43 -6.58 2.61 6.88
CA THR A 43 -5.12 2.58 6.68
C THR A 43 -4.64 3.96 6.26
N ASN A 44 -3.71 4.56 7.01
CA ASN A 44 -3.13 5.86 6.63
C ASN A 44 -1.70 5.67 6.12
N ILE A 45 -1.46 6.05 4.87
CA ILE A 45 -0.13 6.00 4.24
C ILE A 45 0.40 7.44 4.14
N LYS A 46 1.56 7.71 4.74
CA LYS A 46 2.20 9.03 4.81
C LYS A 46 3.63 8.96 4.27
N ASP A 47 4.26 10.11 4.03
CA ASP A 47 5.68 10.23 3.63
C ASP A 47 6.07 9.55 2.29
N ALA A 48 5.09 9.19 1.46
CA ALA A 48 5.26 8.44 0.22
C ALA A 48 5.47 9.31 -1.04
N ALA A 49 5.98 10.53 -0.88
CA ALA A 49 6.06 11.53 -1.96
C ALA A 49 6.87 11.05 -3.19
N GLU A 50 7.84 10.16 -2.99
CA GLU A 50 8.66 9.60 -4.06
C GLU A 50 7.85 8.82 -5.12
N LEU A 51 6.68 8.25 -4.77
CA LEU A 51 5.83 7.59 -5.77
C LEU A 51 5.23 8.54 -6.82
N ARG A 52 5.23 9.84 -6.57
CA ARG A 52 4.73 10.84 -7.54
C ARG A 52 5.70 11.10 -8.69
N VAL A 53 6.98 10.75 -8.51
CA VAL A 53 8.07 11.07 -9.44
C VAL A 53 8.75 9.82 -10.04
N LYS A 54 8.14 8.65 -9.87
CA LYS A 54 8.54 7.44 -10.61
C LYS A 54 8.14 7.59 -12.09
N GLU A 55 8.16 6.49 -12.85
CA GLU A 55 7.74 6.46 -14.27
C GLU A 55 6.33 7.04 -14.50
N THR A 56 5.46 6.91 -13.48
CA THR A 56 4.12 7.53 -13.40
C THR A 56 3.87 8.01 -11.97
N ASP A 57 2.92 8.94 -11.77
CA ASP A 57 2.40 9.23 -10.43
C ASP A 57 1.57 8.02 -9.98
N ARG A 58 2.22 7.11 -9.26
CA ARG A 58 1.60 5.86 -8.80
C ARG A 58 0.57 6.11 -7.70
N ILE A 59 0.66 7.22 -6.96
CA ILE A 59 -0.36 7.59 -5.97
C ILE A 59 -1.65 7.97 -6.71
N GLU A 60 -1.55 8.88 -7.68
CA GLU A 60 -2.70 9.34 -8.45
C GLU A 60 -3.33 8.18 -9.22
N SER A 61 -2.52 7.38 -9.90
CA SER A 61 -2.99 6.21 -10.66
C SER A 61 -3.75 5.22 -9.76
N THR A 62 -3.16 4.85 -8.62
CA THR A 62 -3.79 3.90 -7.67
C THR A 62 -5.11 4.45 -7.14
N VAL A 63 -5.16 5.73 -6.74
CA VAL A 63 -6.39 6.36 -6.24
C VAL A 63 -7.46 6.43 -7.32
N SER A 64 -7.07 6.77 -8.56
CA SER A 64 -7.99 6.86 -9.69
C SER A 64 -8.62 5.52 -10.02
N GLU A 65 -7.84 4.45 -10.11
CA GLU A 65 -8.35 3.13 -10.43
C GLU A 65 -9.22 2.56 -9.30
N LEU A 66 -8.79 2.70 -8.04
CA LEU A 66 -9.59 2.24 -6.90
C LEU A 66 -10.93 2.95 -6.78
N LYS A 67 -11.03 4.22 -7.19
CA LYS A 67 -12.30 4.96 -7.20
C LYS A 67 -13.27 4.54 -8.31
N LYS A 68 -12.81 3.82 -9.33
CA LYS A 68 -13.65 3.33 -10.43
C LYS A 68 -14.30 1.97 -10.12
N MET A 69 -13.80 1.26 -9.12
CA MET A 69 -14.33 -0.02 -8.64
C MET A 69 -15.56 0.20 -7.77
#